data_AF-A0A3E0JDK7-F1
#
_entry.id   AF-A0A3E0JDK7-F1
#
_cell.length_a   1.000
_cell.length_b   1.000
_cell.length_c   1.000
_cell.angle_alpha   90.00
_cell.angle_beta   90.00
_cell.angle_gamma   90.00
#
_symmetry.space_group_name_H-M   'P 1'
#
loop_
_entity.id
_entity.type
_entity.pdbx_description
1 polymer ?
#
loop_
_entity_poly.entity_id
_entity_poly.type
_entity_poly.pdbx_seq_one_letter_code
_entity_poly.pdbx_strand_id
1 'polypeptide(L)' 'MPTILCLENRIESVREQLYQAYLDSVEYSELVKISQELDQLLNQLDSLKRR' A
#
# COMPACT_ATOMS: atom_id res chain seq x y z
N MET A 1 6.10 15.52 10.32
CA MET A 1 6.54 14.97 9.02
C MET A 1 6.32 13.47 9.05
N PRO A 2 5.70 12.86 8.03
CA PRO A 2 5.63 11.40 7.98
C PRO A 2 7.06 10.85 7.93
N THR A 3 7.44 10.10 8.95
CA THR A 3 8.74 9.42 9.00
C THR A 3 8.70 8.19 8.10
N ILE A 4 9.86 7.71 7.66
CA ILE A 4 10.00 6.46 6.88
C ILE A 4 9.24 5.31 7.57
N LEU A 5 9.35 5.22 8.90
CA LEU A 5 8.64 4.22 9.72
C LEU A 5 7.11 4.32 9.59
N CYS A 6 6.54 5.54 9.60
CA CYS A 6 5.09 5.71 9.40
C CYS A 6 4.65 5.22 8.01
N LEU A 7 5.49 5.42 6.99
CA LEU A 7 5.20 5.00 5.63
C LEU A 7 5.29 3.48 5.49
N GLU A 8 6.32 2.86 6.08
CA GLU A 8 6.47 1.40 6.12
C GLU A 8 5.29 0.71 6.83
N ASN A 9 4.85 1.24 7.99
CA ASN A 9 3.68 0.72 8.68
C ASN A 9 2.40 0.83 7.84
N ARG A 10 2.24 1.93 7.10
CA ARG A 10 1.07 2.13 6.23
C ARG A 10 1.11 1.19 5.02
N ILE A 11 2.28 0.96 4.43
CA ILE A 11 2.48 -0.02 3.37
C ILE A 11 2.07 -1.41 3.83
N GLU A 12 2.47 -1.82 5.04
CA GLU A 12 2.10 -3.14 5.56
C GLU A 12 0.59 -3.26 5.77
N SER A 13 -0.05 -2.24 6.36
CA SER A 13 -1.51 -2.24 6.54
C SER A 13 -2.28 -2.33 5.22
N VAL A 14 -1.86 -1.60 4.18
CA VAL A 14 -2.49 -1.67 2.85
C VAL A 14 -2.23 -3.01 2.19
N ARG A 15 -1.06 -3.63 2.40
CA ARG A 15 -0.74 -4.96 1.91
C ARG A 15 -1.65 -6.02 2.55
N GLU A 16 -1.85 -5.97 3.86
CA GLU A 16 -2.81 -6.84 4.55
C GLU A 16 -4.23 -6.67 4.02
N GLN A 17 -4.67 -5.42 3.78
CA GLN A 17 -5.98 -5.14 3.18
C GLN A 17 -6.11 -5.73 1.78
N LEU A 18 -5.08 -5.66 0.94
CA LEU A 18 -5.09 -6.25 -0.39
C LEU A 18 -5.24 -7.78 -0.32
N TYR A 19 -4.50 -8.43 0.59
CA TYR A 19 -4.61 -9.87 0.80
C TYR A 19 -6.00 -10.26 1.30
N GLN A 20 -6.55 -9.54 2.27
CA GLN A 20 -7.88 -9.81 2.78
C GLN A 20 -8.95 -9.63 1.70
N ALA A 21 -8.86 -8.54 0.92
CA ALA A 21 -9.77 -8.31 -0.20
C ALA A 21 -9.68 -9.40 -1.28
N TYR A 22 -8.49 -9.97 -1.49
CA TYR A 22 -8.33 -11.09 -2.40
C TYR A 22 -9.00 -12.36 -1.86
N LEU A 23 -8.84 -12.65 -0.57
CA LEU A 23 -9.47 -13.79 0.09
C LEU A 23 -11.00 -13.68 0.13
N ASP A 24 -11.51 -12.47 0.38
CA ASP A 24 -12.95 -12.19 0.45
C ASP A 24 -13.62 -12.13 -0.94
N SER A 25 -12.86 -12.40 -2.02
CA SER A 25 -13.34 -12.37 -3.40
C SER A 25 -14.03 -11.03 -3.75
N VAL A 26 -13.47 -9.94 -3.22
CA VAL A 26 -13.97 -8.58 -3.48
C VAL A 26 -13.84 -8.29 -4.97
N GLU A 27 -14.68 -7.39 -5.49
CA GLU A 27 -14.64 -7.04 -6.91
C GLU A 27 -13.24 -6.62 -7.36
N TYR A 28 -12.87 -7.06 -8.55
CA TYR A 28 -11.57 -6.76 -9.15
C TYR A 28 -11.27 -5.25 -9.19
N SER A 29 -12.30 -4.43 -9.41
CA SER A 29 -12.22 -2.97 -9.39
C SER A 29 -11.71 -2.43 -8.05
N GLU A 30 -12.15 -3.00 -6.93
CA GLU A 30 -11.72 -2.63 -5.58
C GLU A 30 -10.29 -3.13 -5.31
N LEU A 31 -9.95 -4.35 -5.74
CA LEU A 31 -8.58 -4.87 -5.66
C LEU A 31 -7.58 -3.97 -6.39
N VAL A 32 -7.95 -3.47 -7.57
CA VAL A 32 -7.12 -2.54 -8.35
C VAL A 32 -6.92 -1.20 -7.64
N LYS A 33 -7.95 -0.69 -6.94
CA LYS A 33 -7.80 0.56 -6.15
C LYS A 33 -6.80 0.38 -5.01
N ILE A 34 -6.90 -0.73 -4.28
CA ILE A 34 -5.98 -1.03 -3.17
C ILE A 34 -4.55 -1.22 -3.69
N SER A 35 -4.36 -1.91 -4.83
CA SER A 35 -3.03 -2.07 -5.43
C SER A 35 -2.43 -0.74 -5.88
N GLN A 36 -3.24 0.16 -6.43
CA GLN A 36 -2.80 1.51 -6.82
C GLN A 36 -2.37 2.35 -5.60
N GLU A 37 -3.09 2.26 -4.48
CA GLU A 37 -2.67 2.93 -3.23
C GLU A 37 -1.34 2.36 -2.72
N LEU A 38 -1.18 1.04 -2.75
CA LEU A 38 0.07 0.38 -2.36
C LEU A 38 1.25 0.86 -3.21
N ASP A 39 1.09 0.92 -4.53
CA ASP A 39 2.11 1.41 -5.45
C ASP A 39 2.50 2.87 -5.17
N GLN A 40 1.52 3.73 -4.89
CA GLN A 40 1.80 5.12 -4.54
C GLN A 40 2.65 5.23 -3.27
N LEU A 41 2.34 4.44 -2.23
CA LEU A 41 3.09 4.43 -0.99
C LEU A 41 4.51 3.88 -1.18
N LEU A 42 4.68 2.82 -1.99
CA LEU A 42 5.98 2.28 -2.33
C LEU A 42 6.85 3.30 -3.09
N ASN A 43 6.26 4.01 -4.05
CA ASN A 43 6.94 5.09 -4.78
C ASN A 43 7.35 6.25 -3.85
N GLN A 44 6.50 6.61 -2.90
CA GLN A 44 6.84 7.60 -1.88
C GLN A 44 8.02 7.13 -1.03
N LEU A 45 8.03 5.86 -0.61
CA LEU A 45 9.12 5.28 0.19
C LEU A 45 10.44 5.31 -0.57
N ASP A 46 10.42 4.87 -1.83
CA ASP A 46 11.59 4.85 -2.70
C ASP A 46 12.13 6.28 -2.90
N SER A 47 11.25 7.26 -3.13
CA SER A 47 11.64 8.67 -3.26
C SER A 47 12.31 9.26 -2.02
N LEU A 48 11.92 8.80 -0.83
CA LEU A 48 12.52 9.21 0.45
C LEU A 48 13.85 8.50 0.71
N LYS A 49 13.99 7.23 0.31
CA LYS A 49 15.22 6.45 0.49
C LYS A 49 16.32 6.78 -0.54
N ARG A 50 15.96 7.34 -1.69
CA ARG A 50 16.91 7.78 -2.74
C ARG A 50 17.48 9.19 -2.53
N ARG A 51 17.03 9.93 -1.52
CA ARG A 51 17.61 11.23 -1.12
C ARG A 51 18.70 11.03 -0.08
#